data_AF-A0A2B7ZZU2-F1
#
_entry.id   AF-A0A2B7ZZU2-F1
#
_cell.length_a   1.000
_cell.length_b   1.000
_cell.length_c   1.000
_cell.angle_alpha   90.00
_cell.angle_beta   90.00
_cell.angle_gamma   90.00
#
_symmetry.space_group_name_H-M   'P 1'
#
loop_
_entity.id
_entity.type
_entity.pdbx_description
1 polymer ?
#
loop_
_entity_poly.entity_id
_entity_poly.type
_entity_poly.pdbx_seq_one_letter_code
_entity_poly.pdbx_strand_id
1 'polypeptide(L)'
;MFYPEQTWEQTITQKISNQSFNGKAGIDFKASKRAKFGLGYATNFVNPSFPDEIQTTIYGKTRQVDSVLTTSSFTNWNKTYHDVNLHAEIYLDSLNKKVTLDGSWFNFEDRQDRNFVNERYYSHGGLIPGSLTNSRSVSGQNIDIYSLKVDAELPFKKFTLSTGGKLNITYNNSDVALFQIEHKEQKIDAANSNIFNYREIIQALYLQAHKEYKSWAFQIGMRGEKTQAKGISVVADKAQPYNYYRLFPTFFVSYATNEKNTFTVNYSRRINRPGYK
;
A
#
# COMPACT_ATOMS: atom_id res chain seq x y z
N MET A 1 8.58 22.29 -0.56
CA MET A 1 8.95 23.67 -0.24
C MET A 1 8.60 23.90 1.23
N PHE A 2 9.53 24.38 2.06
CA PHE A 2 9.29 24.66 3.48
C PHE A 2 9.22 26.17 3.66
N TYR A 3 8.14 26.69 4.25
CA TYR A 3 7.93 28.12 4.47
C TYR A 3 8.05 28.43 5.97
N PRO A 4 9.28 28.65 6.49
CA PRO A 4 9.53 28.78 7.94
C PRO A 4 8.84 30.01 8.56
N GLU A 5 8.45 30.98 7.75
CA GLU A 5 7.89 32.27 8.18
C GLU A 5 6.37 32.38 7.94
N GLN A 6 5.72 31.28 7.54
CA GLN A 6 4.30 31.27 7.24
C GLN A 6 3.58 30.11 7.91
N THR A 7 2.35 30.34 8.34
CA THR A 7 1.41 29.29 8.76
C THR A 7 0.27 29.25 7.76
N TRP A 8 -0.08 28.05 7.28
CA TRP A 8 -1.11 27.85 6.25
C TRP A 8 -2.25 27.06 6.87
N GLU A 9 -3.43 27.65 6.93
CA GLU A 9 -4.64 27.00 7.42
C GLU A 9 -5.57 26.73 6.23
N GLN A 10 -6.00 25.48 6.06
CA GLN A 10 -6.76 25.06 4.90
C GLN A 10 -8.12 24.48 5.30
N THR A 11 -9.17 24.95 4.62
CA THR A 11 -10.51 24.38 4.66
C THR A 11 -10.85 23.82 3.28
N ILE A 12 -11.31 22.56 3.22
CA ILE A 12 -11.69 21.89 1.98
C ILE A 12 -13.18 21.53 2.06
N THR A 13 -13.97 22.03 1.12
CA THR A 13 -15.37 21.65 0.93
C THR A 13 -15.49 20.82 -0.34
N GLN A 14 -15.98 19.59 -0.23
CA GLN A 14 -16.03 18.66 -1.35
C GLN A 14 -17.30 17.79 -1.27
N LYS A 15 -17.89 17.50 -2.43
CA LYS A 15 -18.99 16.54 -2.57
C LYS A 15 -18.59 15.42 -3.52
N ILE A 16 -18.41 14.22 -2.99
CA ILE A 16 -17.97 13.05 -3.75
C ILE A 16 -19.16 12.28 -4.29
N SER A 17 -19.28 12.20 -5.61
CA SER A 17 -20.11 11.23 -6.30
C SER A 17 -19.26 10.00 -6.61
N ASN A 18 -19.77 8.80 -6.36
CA ASN A 18 -19.01 7.58 -6.60
C ASN A 18 -19.87 6.51 -7.24
N GLN A 19 -19.33 5.88 -8.28
CA GLN A 19 -19.89 4.67 -8.86
C GLN A 19 -18.88 3.55 -8.66
N SER A 20 -19.35 2.43 -8.11
CA SER A 20 -18.49 1.29 -7.84
C SER A 20 -19.09 -0.01 -8.33
N PHE A 21 -18.25 -0.85 -8.90
CA PHE A 21 -18.56 -2.25 -9.19
C PHE A 21 -17.56 -3.14 -8.47
N ASN A 22 -18.02 -4.19 -7.81
CA ASN A 22 -17.18 -5.19 -7.17
C ASN A 22 -17.64 -6.59 -7.60
N GLY A 23 -16.66 -7.43 -7.95
CA GLY A 23 -16.91 -8.80 -8.37
C GLY A 23 -15.88 -9.73 -7.77
N LYS A 24 -16.31 -10.93 -7.37
CA LYS A 24 -15.42 -12.01 -6.95
C LYS A 24 -15.99 -13.34 -7.41
N ALA A 25 -15.13 -14.19 -7.95
CA ALA A 25 -15.44 -15.57 -8.29
C ALA A 25 -14.28 -16.46 -7.86
N GLY A 26 -14.56 -17.72 -7.59
CA GLY A 26 -13.53 -18.70 -7.26
C GLY A 26 -14.05 -20.11 -7.40
N ILE A 27 -13.11 -21.04 -7.56
CA ILE A 27 -13.37 -22.47 -7.66
C ILE A 27 -12.37 -23.22 -6.79
N ASP A 28 -12.88 -24.17 -6.02
CA ASP A 28 -12.08 -25.12 -5.27
C ASP A 28 -12.28 -26.52 -5.86
N PHE A 29 -11.18 -27.19 -6.15
CA PHE A 29 -11.14 -28.51 -6.73
C PHE A 29 -10.41 -29.49 -5.80
N LYS A 30 -11.14 -30.48 -5.32
CA LYS A 30 -10.56 -31.60 -4.57
C LYS A 30 -10.09 -32.68 -5.54
N ALA A 31 -8.84 -32.58 -5.98
CA ALA A 31 -8.25 -33.52 -6.93
C ALA A 31 -8.12 -34.95 -6.37
N SER A 32 -7.95 -35.10 -5.06
CA SER A 32 -7.91 -36.40 -4.39
C SER A 32 -8.27 -36.31 -2.91
N LYS A 33 -8.20 -37.42 -2.18
CA LYS A 33 -8.29 -37.41 -0.70
C LYS A 33 -7.16 -36.60 -0.03
N ARG A 34 -6.06 -36.33 -0.73
CA ARG A 34 -4.84 -35.67 -0.19
C ARG A 34 -4.49 -34.35 -0.86
N ALA A 35 -5.17 -33.95 -1.92
CA ALA A 35 -4.83 -32.74 -2.67
C ALA A 35 -6.07 -31.89 -2.94
N LYS A 36 -5.98 -30.61 -2.62
CA LYS A 36 -6.99 -29.58 -2.93
C LYS A 36 -6.30 -28.43 -3.64
N PHE A 37 -6.98 -27.85 -4.61
CA PHE A 37 -6.54 -26.69 -5.37
C PHE A 37 -7.65 -25.65 -5.35
N GLY A 38 -7.27 -24.38 -5.30
CA GLY A 38 -8.18 -23.25 -5.35
C GLY A 38 -7.67 -22.20 -6.33
N LEU A 39 -8.59 -21.61 -7.08
CA LEU A 39 -8.34 -20.43 -7.89
C LEU A 39 -9.42 -19.40 -7.55
N GLY A 40 -9.01 -18.18 -7.24
CA GLY A 40 -9.91 -17.06 -7.03
C GLY A 40 -9.50 -15.86 -7.85
N TYR A 41 -10.50 -15.07 -8.23
CA TYR A 41 -10.36 -13.77 -8.85
C TYR A 41 -11.30 -12.77 -8.18
N ALA A 42 -10.78 -11.60 -7.82
CA ALA A 42 -11.56 -10.48 -7.35
C ALA A 42 -11.19 -9.21 -8.12
N THR A 43 -12.15 -8.32 -8.29
CA THR A 43 -11.94 -7.02 -8.92
C THR A 43 -12.86 -5.97 -8.34
N ASN A 44 -12.41 -4.73 -8.41
CA ASN A 44 -13.21 -3.58 -8.05
C ASN A 44 -12.86 -2.44 -8.98
N PHE A 45 -13.89 -1.70 -9.38
CA PHE A 45 -13.80 -0.49 -10.17
C PHE A 45 -14.50 0.59 -9.36
N VAL A 46 -13.84 1.73 -9.17
CA VAL A 46 -14.36 2.86 -8.42
C VAL A 46 -14.08 4.11 -9.24
N ASN A 47 -15.14 4.86 -9.57
CA ASN A 47 -15.04 6.06 -10.38
C ASN A 47 -15.55 7.27 -9.58
N PRO A 48 -14.78 7.79 -8.61
CA PRO A 48 -15.20 9.00 -7.92
C PRO A 48 -15.06 10.22 -8.83
N SER A 49 -16.03 11.11 -8.75
CA SER A 49 -15.95 12.46 -9.30
C SER A 49 -16.42 13.47 -8.27
N PHE A 50 -15.73 14.60 -8.20
CA PHE A 50 -16.06 15.62 -7.21
C PHE A 50 -15.61 17.01 -7.65
N PRO A 51 -16.47 18.02 -7.50
CA PRO A 51 -16.01 19.39 -7.32
C PRO A 51 -15.46 19.56 -5.90
N ASP A 52 -14.41 20.37 -5.77
CA ASP A 52 -13.87 20.82 -4.49
C ASP A 52 -13.51 22.30 -4.50
N GLU A 53 -13.79 22.95 -3.38
CA GLU A 53 -13.35 24.31 -3.08
C GLU A 53 -12.40 24.24 -1.90
N ILE A 54 -11.19 24.73 -2.11
CA ILE A 54 -10.12 24.77 -1.12
C ILE A 54 -9.85 26.24 -0.81
N GLN A 55 -10.02 26.63 0.45
CA GLN A 55 -9.60 27.93 0.93
C GLN A 55 -8.39 27.76 1.83
N THR A 56 -7.29 28.43 1.50
CA THR A 56 -6.05 28.42 2.28
C THR A 56 -5.74 29.83 2.76
N THR A 57 -5.86 30.05 4.07
CA THR A 57 -5.47 31.31 4.72
C THR A 57 -3.99 31.25 5.07
N ILE A 58 -3.21 32.19 4.54
CA ILE A 58 -1.77 32.28 4.74
C ILE A 58 -1.51 33.38 5.78
N TYR A 59 -0.93 32.98 6.90
CA TYR A 59 -0.52 33.86 7.98
C TYR A 59 0.97 34.16 7.88
N GLY A 60 1.34 35.43 8.06
CA GLY A 60 2.73 35.84 8.22
C GLY A 60 3.31 35.47 9.59
N LYS A 61 4.60 35.76 9.80
CA LYS A 61 5.36 35.46 11.03
C LYS A 61 4.66 35.87 12.33
N THR A 62 3.98 37.02 12.33
CA THR A 62 3.29 37.60 13.49
C THR A 62 1.80 37.20 13.58
N ARG A 63 1.37 36.16 12.84
CA ARG A 63 0.01 35.58 12.80
C ARG A 63 -1.11 36.50 12.29
N GLN A 64 -0.80 37.61 11.66
CA GLN A 64 -1.74 38.34 10.79
C GLN A 64 -1.96 37.58 9.48
N VAL A 65 -3.16 37.71 8.93
CA VAL A 65 -3.46 37.23 7.58
C VAL A 65 -2.64 38.06 6.59
N ASP A 66 -1.81 37.38 5.81
CA ASP A 66 -1.10 37.95 4.67
C ASP A 66 -2.01 37.93 3.44
N SER A 67 -2.54 36.74 3.12
CA SER A 67 -3.38 36.53 1.94
C SER A 67 -4.25 35.28 2.09
N VAL A 68 -5.26 35.19 1.22
CA VAL A 68 -6.14 34.02 1.11
C VAL A 68 -6.02 33.47 -0.31
N LEU A 69 -5.73 32.18 -0.44
CA LEU A 69 -5.73 31.45 -1.70
C LEU A 69 -7.03 30.64 -1.78
N THR A 70 -7.80 30.81 -2.84
CA THR A 70 -8.92 29.95 -3.17
C THR A 70 -8.55 29.08 -4.36
N THR A 71 -8.90 27.80 -4.29
CA THR A 71 -8.79 26.85 -5.39
C THR A 71 -10.15 26.24 -5.64
N SER A 72 -10.71 26.45 -6.82
CA SER A 72 -11.90 25.74 -7.29
C SER A 72 -11.46 24.66 -8.26
N SER A 73 -11.87 23.41 -8.03
CA SER A 73 -11.47 22.30 -8.87
C SER A 73 -12.55 21.28 -9.12
N PHE A 74 -12.35 20.50 -10.16
CA PHE A 74 -13.13 19.32 -10.48
C PHE A 74 -12.19 18.17 -10.79
N THR A 75 -12.40 17.05 -10.10
CA THR A 75 -11.57 15.86 -10.23
C THR A 75 -12.41 14.70 -10.75
N ASN A 76 -11.93 14.08 -11.83
CA ASN A 76 -12.33 12.73 -12.21
C ASN A 76 -11.25 11.76 -11.76
N TRP A 77 -11.66 10.68 -11.11
CA TRP A 77 -10.75 9.65 -10.64
C TRP A 77 -11.30 8.29 -11.07
N ASN A 78 -10.42 7.43 -11.55
CA ASN A 78 -10.71 6.04 -11.84
C ASN A 78 -9.72 5.19 -11.02
N LYS A 79 -10.24 4.21 -10.30
CA LYS A 79 -9.45 3.23 -9.55
C LYS A 79 -9.90 1.84 -9.95
N THR A 80 -8.96 0.98 -10.29
CA THR A 80 -9.22 -0.42 -10.53
C THR A 80 -8.27 -1.26 -9.71
N TYR A 81 -8.75 -2.40 -9.23
CA TYR A 81 -7.84 -3.43 -8.77
C TYR A 81 -8.29 -4.80 -9.26
N HIS A 82 -7.29 -5.66 -9.42
CA HIS A 82 -7.44 -7.06 -9.77
C HIS A 82 -6.64 -7.88 -8.76
N ASP A 83 -7.23 -8.93 -8.23
CA ASP A 83 -6.57 -9.90 -7.36
C ASP A 83 -6.82 -11.29 -7.93
N VAL A 84 -5.74 -11.99 -8.30
CA VAL A 84 -5.77 -13.40 -8.68
C VAL A 84 -5.01 -14.16 -7.61
N ASN A 85 -5.63 -15.20 -7.05
CA ASN A 85 -5.03 -16.06 -6.05
C ASN A 85 -5.14 -17.53 -6.47
N LEU A 86 -4.04 -18.25 -6.26
CA LEU A 86 -3.90 -19.67 -6.46
C LEU A 86 -3.49 -20.29 -5.11
N HIS A 87 -4.16 -21.37 -4.74
CA HIS A 87 -3.87 -22.10 -3.53
C HIS A 87 -3.79 -23.60 -3.82
N ALA A 88 -2.83 -24.30 -3.24
CA ALA A 88 -2.80 -25.75 -3.22
C ALA A 88 -2.47 -26.24 -1.82
N GLU A 89 -3.22 -27.24 -1.34
CA GLU A 89 -2.99 -27.94 -0.08
C GLU A 89 -2.77 -29.42 -0.38
N ILE A 90 -1.60 -29.93 0.01
CA ILE A 90 -1.18 -31.31 -0.25
C ILE A 90 -0.79 -31.98 1.05
N TYR A 91 -1.50 -33.04 1.42
CA TYR A 91 -1.17 -33.91 2.55
C TYR A 91 -0.14 -34.96 2.13
N LEU A 92 0.98 -35.00 2.85
CA LEU A 92 2.13 -35.86 2.57
C LEU A 92 1.92 -37.29 3.10
N ASP A 93 1.25 -37.43 4.25
CA ASP A 93 1.01 -38.71 4.91
C ASP A 93 -0.32 -38.71 5.69
N SER A 94 -0.63 -39.83 6.36
CA SER A 94 -1.82 -39.95 7.22
C SER A 94 -1.65 -39.27 8.59
N LEU A 95 -0.47 -38.71 8.89
CA LEU A 95 -0.18 -38.00 10.14
C LEU A 95 -0.47 -36.50 10.01
N ASN A 96 -1.22 -36.09 8.99
CA ASN A 96 -1.58 -34.70 8.70
C ASN A 96 -0.38 -33.78 8.40
N LYS A 97 0.78 -34.33 8.02
CA LYS A 97 1.84 -33.50 7.43
C LYS A 97 1.35 -32.93 6.12
N LYS A 98 1.52 -31.63 5.92
CA LYS A 98 1.02 -30.94 4.73
C LYS A 98 2.00 -29.92 4.20
N VAL A 99 1.92 -29.68 2.90
CA VAL A 99 2.55 -28.57 2.21
C VAL A 99 1.47 -27.72 1.58
N THR A 100 1.58 -26.41 1.74
CA THR A 100 0.73 -25.44 1.03
C THR A 100 1.58 -24.61 0.07
N LEU A 101 1.04 -24.39 -1.11
CA LEU A 101 1.59 -23.50 -2.13
C LEU A 101 0.58 -22.40 -2.39
N ASP A 102 0.99 -21.15 -2.25
CA ASP A 102 0.17 -19.98 -2.56
C ASP A 102 0.88 -19.13 -3.61
N GLY A 103 0.15 -18.76 -4.65
CA GLY A 103 0.58 -17.79 -5.66
C GLY A 103 -0.46 -16.68 -5.76
N SER A 104 -0.02 -15.43 -5.86
CA SER A 104 -0.96 -14.33 -6.13
C SER A 104 -0.36 -13.27 -7.03
N TRP A 105 -1.25 -12.60 -7.77
CA TRP A 105 -0.99 -11.36 -8.46
C TRP A 105 -2.06 -10.35 -8.04
N PHE A 106 -1.62 -9.23 -7.53
CA PHE A 106 -2.44 -8.08 -7.22
C PHE A 106 -2.02 -6.92 -8.11
N ASN A 107 -2.98 -6.31 -8.77
CA ASN A 107 -2.80 -5.09 -9.54
C ASN A 107 -3.70 -4.00 -8.97
N PHE A 108 -3.17 -2.78 -8.83
CA PHE A 108 -3.93 -1.58 -8.51
C PHE A 108 -3.53 -0.49 -9.48
N GLU A 109 -4.51 0.03 -10.23
CA GLU A 109 -4.34 1.16 -11.11
C GLU A 109 -5.19 2.32 -10.57
N ASP A 110 -4.59 3.50 -10.51
CA ASP A 110 -5.32 4.74 -10.34
C ASP A 110 -4.97 5.74 -11.45
N ARG A 111 -5.97 6.50 -11.89
CA ARG A 111 -5.82 7.60 -12.83
C ARG A 111 -6.68 8.76 -12.38
N GLN A 112 -6.07 9.92 -12.23
CA GLN A 112 -6.73 11.14 -11.81
C GLN A 112 -6.54 12.22 -12.86
N ASP A 113 -7.62 12.91 -13.19
CA ASP A 113 -7.63 14.10 -14.03
C ASP A 113 -8.33 15.22 -13.26
N ARG A 114 -7.56 16.24 -12.90
CA ARG A 114 -8.02 17.34 -12.07
C ARG A 114 -7.79 18.66 -12.78
N ASN A 115 -8.86 19.40 -13.02
CA ASN A 115 -8.79 20.79 -13.47
C ASN A 115 -8.98 21.70 -12.26
N PHE A 116 -8.19 22.75 -12.14
CA PHE A 116 -8.25 23.66 -11.01
C PHE A 116 -7.88 25.09 -11.39
N VAL A 117 -8.59 26.03 -10.79
CA VAL A 117 -8.33 27.47 -10.89
C VAL A 117 -7.94 27.97 -9.53
N ASN A 118 -6.84 28.72 -9.44
CA ASN A 118 -6.43 29.38 -8.22
C ASN A 118 -6.62 30.89 -8.35
N GLU A 119 -7.07 31.53 -7.27
CA GLU A 119 -7.14 32.97 -7.13
C GLU A 119 -6.57 33.36 -5.77
N ARG A 120 -5.80 34.46 -5.70
CA ARG A 120 -5.24 34.94 -4.43
C ARG A 120 -5.77 36.33 -4.11
N TYR A 121 -6.19 36.51 -2.87
CA TYR A 121 -6.74 37.75 -2.35
C TYR A 121 -5.85 38.33 -1.26
N TYR A 122 -5.77 39.65 -1.22
CA TYR A 122 -5.21 40.37 -0.07
C TYR A 122 -6.05 40.11 1.19
N SER A 123 -5.48 40.34 2.37
CA SER A 123 -6.19 40.23 3.64
C SER A 123 -7.45 41.10 3.75
N HIS A 124 -7.54 42.19 2.98
CA HIS A 124 -8.71 43.06 2.89
C HIS A 124 -9.74 42.63 1.82
N GLY A 125 -9.57 41.45 1.21
CA GLY A 125 -10.53 40.84 0.26
C GLY A 125 -10.38 41.26 -1.22
N GLY A 126 -9.44 42.15 -1.56
CA GLY A 126 -9.18 42.50 -2.97
C GLY A 126 -8.40 41.41 -3.70
N LEU A 127 -8.78 41.09 -4.94
CA LEU A 127 -8.02 40.15 -5.79
C LEU A 127 -6.63 40.71 -6.07
N ILE A 128 -5.60 39.89 -5.90
CA ILE A 128 -4.23 40.24 -6.26
C ILE A 128 -4.10 40.18 -7.79
N PRO A 129 -3.77 41.29 -8.48
CA PRO A 129 -3.64 41.29 -9.94
C PRO A 129 -2.64 40.24 -10.44
N GLY A 130 -3.03 39.49 -11.47
CA GLY A 130 -2.20 38.44 -12.07
C GLY A 130 -2.08 37.14 -11.27
N SER A 131 -2.82 36.99 -10.16
CA SER A 131 -2.80 35.76 -9.34
C SER A 131 -3.66 34.62 -9.88
N LEU A 132 -4.55 34.90 -10.85
CA LEU A 132 -5.42 33.89 -11.44
C LEU A 132 -4.58 32.91 -12.26
N THR A 133 -4.62 31.63 -11.89
CA THR A 133 -3.98 30.55 -12.66
C THR A 133 -4.99 29.48 -12.99
N ASN A 134 -5.03 29.04 -14.23
CA ASN A 134 -5.82 27.89 -14.64
C ASN A 134 -4.87 26.72 -14.95
N SER A 135 -5.14 25.54 -14.41
CA SER A 135 -4.23 24.41 -14.51
C SER A 135 -4.98 23.08 -14.57
N ARG A 136 -4.32 22.08 -15.15
CA ARG A 136 -4.77 20.69 -15.20
C ARG A 136 -3.66 19.78 -14.71
N SER A 137 -3.98 18.88 -13.80
CA SER A 137 -3.09 17.81 -13.35
C SER A 137 -3.65 16.49 -13.80
N VAL A 138 -2.84 15.72 -14.55
CA VAL A 138 -3.12 14.33 -14.88
C VAL A 138 -2.09 13.48 -14.17
N SER A 139 -2.51 12.49 -13.42
CA SER A 139 -1.60 11.56 -12.74
C SER A 139 -2.10 10.14 -12.83
N GLY A 140 -1.16 9.20 -12.96
CA GLY A 140 -1.44 7.77 -12.90
C GLY A 140 -0.52 7.05 -11.93
N GLN A 141 -1.02 5.95 -11.36
CA GLN A 141 -0.22 4.98 -10.63
C GLN A 141 -0.65 3.57 -11.04
N ASN A 142 0.31 2.71 -11.33
CA ASN A 142 0.09 1.29 -11.55
C ASN A 142 1.02 0.47 -10.65
N ILE A 143 0.42 -0.32 -9.77
CA ILE A 143 1.12 -1.17 -8.81
C ILE A 143 0.82 -2.62 -9.15
N ASP A 144 1.87 -3.39 -9.44
CA ASP A 144 1.81 -4.84 -9.59
C ASP A 144 2.56 -5.52 -8.44
N ILE A 145 1.91 -6.45 -7.76
CA ILE A 145 2.49 -7.25 -6.68
C ILE A 145 2.32 -8.72 -7.02
N TYR A 146 3.45 -9.40 -7.22
CA TYR A 146 3.50 -10.85 -7.38
C TYR A 146 3.97 -11.48 -6.07
N SER A 147 3.23 -12.47 -5.57
CA SER A 147 3.61 -13.21 -4.37
C SER A 147 3.66 -14.70 -4.66
N LEU A 148 4.69 -15.37 -4.14
CA LEU A 148 4.80 -16.82 -4.11
C LEU A 148 5.17 -17.26 -2.70
N LYS A 149 4.49 -18.26 -2.17
CA LYS A 149 4.72 -18.77 -0.82
C LYS A 149 4.60 -20.29 -0.79
N VAL A 150 5.51 -20.93 -0.07
CA VAL A 150 5.48 -22.36 0.22
C VAL A 150 5.60 -22.54 1.72
N ASP A 151 4.63 -23.22 2.34
CA ASP A 151 4.68 -23.63 3.73
C ASP A 151 4.65 -25.15 3.85
N ALA A 152 5.30 -25.67 4.88
CA ALA A 152 5.18 -27.04 5.32
C ALA A 152 4.83 -27.06 6.81
N GLU A 153 3.79 -27.80 7.17
CA GLU A 153 3.40 -28.08 8.54
C GLU A 153 3.64 -29.56 8.82
N LEU A 154 4.55 -29.84 9.74
CA LEU A 154 5.10 -31.17 9.99
C LEU A 154 4.86 -31.53 11.48
N PRO A 155 3.67 -32.02 11.83
CA PRO A 155 3.42 -32.58 13.15
C PRO A 155 4.29 -33.83 13.39
N PHE A 156 5.09 -33.78 14.45
CA PHE A 156 5.81 -34.91 15.03
C PHE A 156 5.18 -35.28 16.38
N LYS A 157 5.51 -36.45 16.91
CA LYS A 157 4.92 -36.95 18.18
C LYS A 157 5.02 -36.00 19.37
N LYS A 158 6.06 -35.14 19.42
CA LYS A 158 6.34 -34.26 20.58
C LYS A 158 6.28 -32.77 20.27
N PHE A 159 6.19 -32.39 18.99
CA PHE A 159 6.22 -31.00 18.56
C PHE A 159 5.74 -30.92 17.11
N THR A 160 5.27 -29.74 16.70
CA THR A 160 4.98 -29.42 15.30
C THR A 160 6.05 -28.49 14.78
N LEU A 161 6.61 -28.81 13.61
CA LEU A 161 7.55 -27.94 12.90
C LEU A 161 6.81 -27.27 11.73
N SER A 162 6.84 -25.95 11.68
CA SER A 162 6.32 -25.15 10.59
C SER A 162 7.48 -24.43 9.91
N THR A 163 7.66 -24.63 8.61
CA THR A 163 8.75 -24.01 7.84
C THR A 163 8.25 -23.54 6.50
N GLY A 164 8.90 -22.55 5.91
CA GLY A 164 8.50 -22.10 4.59
C GLY A 164 9.35 -20.97 4.03
N GLY A 165 8.95 -20.54 2.84
CA GLY A 165 9.57 -19.45 2.11
C GLY A 165 8.52 -18.57 1.46
N LYS A 166 8.83 -17.28 1.32
CA LYS A 166 8.00 -16.31 0.62
C LYS A 166 8.83 -15.39 -0.27
N LEU A 167 8.37 -15.16 -1.49
CA LEU A 167 8.87 -14.17 -2.42
C LEU A 167 7.75 -13.15 -2.68
N ASN A 168 8.06 -11.85 -2.59
CA ASN A 168 7.20 -10.78 -3.08
C ASN A 168 8.00 -9.92 -4.05
N ILE A 169 7.42 -9.59 -5.20
CA ILE A 169 7.98 -8.67 -6.18
C ILE A 169 6.94 -7.57 -6.40
N THR A 170 7.32 -6.33 -6.16
CA THR A 170 6.48 -5.17 -6.41
C THR A 170 7.08 -4.32 -7.51
N TYR A 171 6.24 -3.92 -8.45
CA TYR A 171 6.48 -2.81 -9.38
C TYR A 171 5.47 -1.72 -9.06
N ASN A 172 5.92 -0.47 -8.98
CA ASN A 172 5.05 0.69 -8.83
C ASN A 172 5.56 1.77 -9.79
N ASN A 173 4.80 2.03 -10.85
CA ASN A 173 5.09 3.09 -11.80
C ASN A 173 4.05 4.18 -11.60
N SER A 174 4.49 5.41 -11.40
CA SER A 174 3.61 6.56 -11.29
C SER A 174 4.10 7.73 -12.12
N ASP A 175 3.17 8.56 -12.54
CA ASP A 175 3.43 9.79 -13.24
C ASP A 175 2.50 10.91 -12.76
N VAL A 176 2.99 12.13 -12.93
CA VAL A 176 2.20 13.35 -12.79
C VAL A 176 2.63 14.30 -13.89
N ALA A 177 1.65 14.84 -14.61
CA ALA A 177 1.83 15.88 -15.61
C ALA A 177 0.96 17.07 -15.22
N LEU A 178 1.62 18.20 -14.96
CA LEU A 178 0.96 19.48 -14.69
C LEU A 178 0.97 20.34 -15.95
N PHE A 179 -0.18 20.90 -16.29
CA PHE A 179 -0.36 21.80 -17.42
C PHE A 179 -0.88 23.15 -16.94
N GLN A 180 -0.27 24.24 -17.41
CA GLN A 180 -0.82 25.58 -17.32
C GLN A 180 -1.71 25.84 -18.54
N ILE A 181 -2.87 26.46 -18.31
CA ILE A 181 -3.85 26.74 -19.36
C ILE A 181 -3.88 28.26 -19.61
N GLU A 182 -3.35 28.68 -20.75
CA GLU A 182 -3.33 30.07 -21.19
C GLU A 182 -3.96 30.16 -22.59
N HIS A 183 -4.89 31.10 -22.81
CA HIS A 183 -5.54 31.31 -24.12
C HIS A 183 -6.15 30.03 -24.76
N LYS A 184 -6.64 29.09 -23.94
CA LYS A 184 -7.15 27.76 -24.33
C LYS A 184 -6.09 26.75 -24.83
N GLU A 185 -4.80 27.08 -24.72
CA GLU A 185 -3.69 26.17 -24.98
C GLU A 185 -3.17 25.56 -23.68
N GLN A 186 -2.77 24.29 -23.72
CA GLN A 186 -2.17 23.58 -22.58
C GLN A 186 -0.66 23.55 -22.74
N LYS A 187 0.06 24.15 -21.80
CA LYS A 187 1.52 24.14 -21.75
C LYS A 187 1.98 23.29 -20.57
N ILE A 188 2.79 22.27 -20.83
CA ILE A 188 3.35 21.43 -19.77
C ILE A 188 4.29 22.22 -18.86
N ASP A 189 4.09 22.09 -17.55
CA ASP A 189 5.00 22.53 -16.53
C ASP A 189 5.95 21.38 -16.17
N ALA A 190 7.08 21.35 -16.88
CA ALA A 190 8.10 20.31 -16.70
C ALA A 190 8.74 20.32 -15.30
N ALA A 191 8.71 21.45 -14.58
CA ALA A 191 9.28 21.55 -13.24
C ALA A 191 8.42 20.85 -12.18
N ASN A 192 7.10 20.76 -12.43
CA ASN A 192 6.12 20.13 -11.54
C ASN A 192 5.56 18.81 -12.11
N SER A 193 6.11 18.33 -13.21
CA SER A 193 5.79 17.02 -13.80
C SER A 193 6.90 16.02 -13.47
N ASN A 194 6.56 14.75 -13.28
CA ASN A 194 7.56 13.71 -13.00
C ASN A 194 7.04 12.31 -13.35
N ILE A 195 7.97 11.41 -13.67
CA ILE A 195 7.73 9.97 -13.79
C ILE A 195 8.59 9.28 -12.75
N PHE A 196 8.00 8.39 -11.96
CA PHE A 196 8.66 7.62 -10.92
C PHE A 196 8.43 6.13 -11.11
N ASN A 197 9.51 5.36 -11.13
CA ASN A 197 9.46 3.91 -11.23
C ASN A 197 10.12 3.29 -10.00
N TYR A 198 9.41 2.37 -9.36
CA TYR A 198 9.85 1.67 -8.17
C TYR A 198 9.77 0.16 -8.38
N ARG A 199 10.80 -0.54 -7.94
CA ARG A 199 10.85 -2.00 -7.91
C ARG A 199 11.33 -2.47 -6.54
N GLU A 200 10.64 -3.43 -5.94
CA GLU A 200 11.04 -4.09 -4.70
C GLU A 200 10.97 -5.61 -4.83
N ILE A 201 11.97 -6.30 -4.29
CA ILE A 201 11.99 -7.76 -4.16
C ILE A 201 12.25 -8.07 -2.69
N ILE A 202 11.34 -8.85 -2.09
CA ILE A 202 11.46 -9.36 -0.74
C ILE A 202 11.51 -10.88 -0.78
N GLN A 203 12.59 -11.46 -0.27
CA GLN A 203 12.77 -12.89 -0.10
C GLN A 203 12.80 -13.20 1.39
N ALA A 204 11.99 -14.15 1.84
CA ALA A 204 11.94 -14.57 3.23
C ALA A 204 12.00 -16.09 3.35
N LEU A 205 12.71 -16.55 4.39
CA LEU A 205 12.69 -17.93 4.86
C LEU A 205 12.34 -17.92 6.35
N TYR A 206 11.57 -18.90 6.80
CA TYR A 206 11.14 -18.98 8.19
C TYR A 206 11.01 -20.42 8.67
N LEU A 207 11.25 -20.56 9.97
CA LEU A 207 11.12 -21.80 10.71
C LEU A 207 10.48 -21.48 12.07
N GLN A 208 9.59 -22.34 12.52
CA GLN A 208 8.92 -22.27 13.80
C GLN A 208 8.70 -23.67 14.36
N ALA A 209 8.94 -23.86 15.65
CA ALA A 209 8.60 -25.07 16.37
C ALA A 209 7.56 -24.75 17.45
N HIS A 210 6.53 -25.58 17.54
CA HIS A 210 5.50 -25.53 18.55
C HIS A 210 5.49 -26.83 19.35
N LYS A 211 5.38 -26.73 20.68
CA LYS A 211 5.33 -27.90 21.56
C LYS A 211 4.40 -27.65 22.73
N GLU A 212 3.47 -28.56 22.92
CA GLU A 212 2.68 -28.67 24.13
C GLU A 212 3.27 -29.73 25.06
N TYR A 213 3.34 -29.43 26.34
CA TYR A 213 3.81 -30.33 27.37
C TYR A 213 3.10 -30.07 28.69
N LYS A 214 2.18 -30.96 29.06
CA LYS A 214 1.27 -30.79 30.21
C LYS A 214 0.53 -29.46 30.07
N SER A 215 0.55 -28.65 31.12
CA SER A 215 -0.02 -27.29 31.16
C SER A 215 0.75 -26.24 30.37
N TRP A 216 1.86 -26.57 29.72
CA TRP A 216 2.71 -25.60 29.02
C TRP A 216 2.56 -25.71 27.51
N ALA A 217 2.51 -24.57 26.82
CA ALA A 217 2.68 -24.46 25.38
C ALA A 217 3.86 -23.53 25.07
N PHE A 218 4.77 -24.00 24.22
CA PHE A 218 5.97 -23.29 23.81
C PHE A 218 5.96 -23.09 22.31
N GLN A 219 6.32 -21.90 21.84
CA GLN A 219 6.54 -21.63 20.44
C GLN A 219 7.78 -20.74 20.28
N ILE A 220 8.69 -21.20 19.42
CA ILE A 220 9.89 -20.44 19.05
C ILE A 220 10.02 -20.43 17.54
N GLY A 221 10.37 -19.29 16.97
CA GLY A 221 10.56 -19.17 15.53
C GLY A 221 11.48 -18.04 15.14
N MET A 222 11.97 -18.12 13.92
CA MET A 222 12.83 -17.12 13.31
C MET A 222 12.48 -16.99 11.83
N ARG A 223 12.44 -15.74 11.36
CA ARG A 223 12.32 -15.40 9.95
C ARG A 223 13.50 -14.53 9.54
N GLY A 224 14.17 -14.91 8.46
CA GLY A 224 15.15 -14.07 7.78
C GLY A 224 14.55 -13.46 6.54
N GLU A 225 14.83 -12.18 6.29
CA GLU A 225 14.32 -11.46 5.12
C GLU A 225 15.43 -10.66 4.45
N LYS A 226 15.55 -10.79 3.13
CA LYS A 226 16.38 -9.94 2.26
C LYS A 226 15.46 -9.06 1.42
N THR A 227 15.63 -7.74 1.54
CA THR A 227 14.89 -6.74 0.76
C THR A 227 15.83 -6.03 -0.18
N GLN A 228 15.42 -5.89 -1.44
CA GLN A 228 16.13 -5.17 -2.48
C GLN A 228 15.14 -4.25 -3.18
N ALA A 229 15.31 -2.94 -3.04
CA ALA A 229 14.43 -1.94 -3.63
C ALA A 229 15.21 -0.89 -4.41
N LYS A 230 14.62 -0.37 -5.48
CA LYS A 230 15.18 0.71 -6.29
C LYS A 230 14.03 1.61 -6.77
N GLY A 231 14.11 2.89 -6.42
CA GLY A 231 13.27 3.94 -6.99
C GLY A 231 14.08 4.83 -7.94
N ILE A 232 13.49 5.22 -9.06
CA ILE A 232 14.07 6.13 -10.06
C ILE A 232 13.02 7.18 -10.40
N SER A 233 13.35 8.46 -10.18
CA SER A 233 12.62 9.58 -10.78
C SER A 233 13.34 9.98 -12.06
N VAL A 234 12.62 10.02 -13.19
CA VAL A 234 13.19 10.39 -14.50
C VAL A 234 13.68 11.84 -14.49
N VAL A 235 12.96 12.73 -13.80
CA VAL A 235 13.32 14.16 -13.75
C VAL A 235 14.51 14.43 -12.83
N ALA A 236 14.66 13.67 -11.74
CA ALA A 236 15.77 13.85 -10.81
C ALA A 236 17.05 13.08 -11.20
N ASP A 237 16.98 12.18 -12.18
CA ASP A 237 18.03 11.24 -12.62
C ASP A 237 18.81 10.58 -11.47
N LYS A 238 18.11 10.29 -10.38
CA LYS A 238 18.69 9.70 -9.16
C LYS A 238 18.03 8.38 -8.87
N ALA A 239 18.84 7.32 -8.88
CA ALA A 239 18.47 6.02 -8.36
C ALA A 239 18.85 5.94 -6.88
N GLN A 240 17.88 5.64 -6.02
CA GLN A 240 18.14 5.36 -4.60
C GLN A 240 17.93 3.87 -4.32
N PRO A 241 18.98 3.03 -4.37
CA PRO A 241 18.87 1.64 -4.02
C PRO A 241 18.81 1.46 -2.49
N TYR A 242 17.89 0.61 -2.03
CA TYR A 242 17.77 0.19 -0.64
C TYR A 242 17.93 -1.33 -0.57
N ASN A 243 19.00 -1.79 0.08
CA ASN A 243 19.26 -3.22 0.24
C ASN A 243 19.56 -3.52 1.71
N TYR A 244 18.82 -4.45 2.31
CA TYR A 244 19.08 -4.86 3.68
C TYR A 244 18.66 -6.30 3.95
N TYR A 245 19.26 -6.87 5.00
CA TYR A 245 18.88 -8.14 5.58
C TYR A 245 18.40 -7.91 7.01
N ARG A 246 17.30 -8.57 7.40
CA ARG A 246 16.76 -8.47 8.77
C ARG A 246 16.29 -9.83 9.28
N LEU A 247 16.49 -10.03 10.59
CA LEU A 247 15.99 -11.19 11.34
C LEU A 247 14.82 -10.78 12.22
N PHE A 248 13.82 -11.66 12.27
CA PHE A 248 12.58 -11.48 13.02
C PHE A 248 12.35 -12.69 13.93
N PRO A 249 12.92 -12.70 15.15
CA PRO A 249 12.65 -13.73 16.13
C PRO A 249 11.23 -13.62 16.70
N THR A 250 10.68 -14.76 17.09
CA THR A 250 9.40 -14.88 17.80
C THR A 250 9.54 -15.91 18.92
N PHE A 251 9.03 -15.57 20.10
CA PHE A 251 8.96 -16.43 21.27
C PHE A 251 7.58 -16.31 21.91
N PHE A 252 7.01 -17.42 22.32
CA PHE A 252 5.73 -17.46 23.01
C PHE A 252 5.74 -18.63 23.99
N VAL A 253 5.29 -18.36 25.21
CA VAL A 253 5.08 -19.35 26.25
C VAL A 253 3.72 -19.10 26.88
N SER A 254 2.96 -20.16 27.03
CA SER A 254 1.68 -20.16 27.74
C SER A 254 1.69 -21.25 28.81
N TYR A 255 1.13 -20.93 29.97
CA TYR A 255 0.99 -21.84 31.10
C TYR A 255 -0.44 -21.80 31.63
N ALA A 256 -1.16 -22.90 31.47
CA ALA A 256 -2.51 -23.09 31.99
C ALA A 256 -2.46 -23.67 33.40
N THR A 257 -2.71 -22.84 34.41
CA THR A 257 -2.77 -23.32 35.82
C THR A 257 -4.01 -24.18 36.08
N ASN A 258 -5.12 -23.88 35.40
CA ASN A 258 -6.37 -24.65 35.39
C ASN A 258 -7.20 -24.23 34.16
N GLU A 259 -8.38 -24.81 33.97
CA GLU A 259 -9.28 -24.54 32.83
C GLU A 259 -9.73 -23.06 32.72
N LYS A 260 -9.62 -22.29 33.80
CA LYS A 260 -10.08 -20.90 33.86
C LYS A 260 -8.94 -19.88 33.83
N ASN A 261 -7.69 -20.31 33.99
CA ASN A 261 -6.56 -19.41 34.22
C ASN A 261 -5.32 -19.81 33.43
N THR A 262 -4.93 -18.94 32.50
CA THR A 262 -3.78 -19.11 31.62
C THR A 262 -2.91 -17.86 31.64
N PHE A 263 -1.61 -18.03 31.87
CA PHE A 263 -0.61 -16.98 31.79
C PHE A 263 0.16 -17.09 30.49
N THR A 264 0.32 -15.98 29.77
CA THR A 264 1.01 -15.96 28.48
C THR A 264 2.08 -14.88 28.46
N VAL A 265 3.25 -15.22 27.93
CA VAL A 265 4.34 -14.29 27.66
C VAL A 265 4.74 -14.45 26.20
N ASN A 266 4.77 -13.36 25.45
CA ASN A 266 5.14 -13.37 24.04
C ASN A 266 6.08 -12.22 23.68
N TYR A 267 6.99 -12.49 22.76
CA TYR A 267 7.88 -11.52 22.14
C TYR A 267 7.90 -11.75 20.64
N SER A 268 7.77 -10.69 19.85
CA SER A 268 7.92 -10.77 18.40
C SER A 268 8.50 -9.48 17.85
N ARG A 269 9.49 -9.60 16.98
CA ARG A 269 9.99 -8.46 16.19
C ARG A 269 9.28 -8.44 14.84
N ARG A 270 8.78 -7.27 14.43
CA ARG A 270 8.10 -7.06 13.15
C ARG A 270 8.66 -5.83 12.43
N ILE A 271 8.40 -5.73 11.13
CA ILE A 271 8.73 -4.56 10.30
C ILE A 271 7.44 -3.97 9.75
N ASN A 272 7.26 -2.67 9.91
CA ASN A 272 6.22 -1.91 9.23
C ASN A 272 6.86 -1.18 8.05
N ARG A 273 6.22 -1.22 6.89
CA ARG A 273 6.67 -0.52 5.69
C ARG A 273 5.64 0.55 5.35
N PRO A 274 6.07 1.75 4.89
CA PRO A 274 5.15 2.69 4.30
C PRO A 274 4.37 2.01 3.16
N GLY A 275 3.09 2.36 3.03
CA GLY A 275 2.32 1.95 1.86
C GLY A 275 2.89 2.60 0.59
N TYR A 276 2.66 1.95 -0.54
CA TYR A 276 2.84 2.57 -1.85
C TYR A 276 1.76 3.64 -1.99
N LYS A 277 2.16 4.91 -1.97
CA LYS A 277 1.31 6.07 -2.22
C LYS A 277 1.99 6.90 -3.29
#